data_AF-A0A5E5QKB3-F1
#
_entry.id   AF-A0A5E5QKB3-F1
#
_cell.length_a   1.000
_cell.length_b   1.000
_cell.length_c   1.000
_cell.angle_alpha   90.00
_cell.angle_beta   90.00
_cell.angle_gamma   90.00
#
_symmetry.space_group_name_H-M   'P 1'
#
loop_
_entity.id
_entity.type
_entity.pdbx_description
1 polymer ?
#
loop_
_entity_poly.entity_id
_entity_poly.type
_entity_poly.pdbx_seq_one_letter_code
_entity_poly.pdbx_strand_id
1 'polypeptide(L)'
;DSAGAVDGLNLYVYVGNNPLKYRDPTGHVKTKIEQENAEEGAIGGINNIAAIKLDAGEYVKAEESALSLDLKMERIKAIQQEILQSDIFKKLGELKSSTRLYHNNLPYKDVNYQINVLRSHIDNRIADIEKTYGVSNKRAFMYFTASDEFKDMLFKQYKVGNCGESADVMIGELNKNYPKMTVENVSIETPDHVFSVLNRDQSTSIFNPEKWNDDSLVVDPWKRTVYTKQEFLLVNSLANFYGLNDHIQGETEIIVQHNKSVIGFLLFKGLELKGEETIL
;
A
#
# COMPACT_ATOMS: atom_id res chain seq x y z
N ASP A 1 -43.99 35.92 25.41
CA ASP A 1 -44.26 34.83 24.47
C ASP A 1 -43.07 33.90 24.41
N SER A 2 -43.30 32.64 24.75
CA SER A 2 -42.32 31.54 24.76
C SER A 2 -42.84 30.45 23.83
N ALA A 3 -42.01 29.97 22.89
CA ALA A 3 -42.05 28.69 22.16
C ALA A 3 -41.12 28.84 20.92
N GLY A 4 -40.30 27.90 20.47
CA GLY A 4 -40.03 26.51 20.80
C GLY A 4 -39.01 25.99 19.75
N ALA A 5 -38.20 25.03 20.14
CA ALA A 5 -37.18 24.38 19.30
C ALA A 5 -37.78 23.57 18.14
N VAL A 6 -36.98 23.27 17.11
CA VAL A 6 -36.64 21.92 16.59
C VAL A 6 -36.06 21.99 15.16
N ASP A 7 -34.89 21.38 15.03
CA ASP A 7 -34.24 20.68 13.90
C ASP A 7 -34.21 21.22 12.46
N GLY A 8 -32.97 21.25 11.96
CA GLY A 8 -32.63 20.34 10.87
C GLY A 8 -32.48 20.98 9.49
N LEU A 9 -31.24 21.29 9.11
CA LEU A 9 -30.56 20.65 7.97
C LEU A 9 -29.16 21.27 7.86
N ASN A 10 -28.21 20.65 8.55
CA ASN A 10 -26.80 20.93 8.34
C ASN A 10 -26.39 20.28 7.01
N LEU A 11 -25.77 21.05 6.13
CA LEU A 11 -25.40 20.68 4.76
C LEU A 11 -24.19 19.71 4.72
N TYR A 12 -24.19 18.68 5.58
CA TYR A 12 -23.16 17.65 5.71
C TYR A 12 -23.77 16.25 5.57
N VAL A 13 -24.45 16.00 4.46
CA VAL A 13 -24.84 14.65 4.05
C VAL A 13 -24.47 14.46 2.58
N TYR A 14 -23.17 14.36 2.31
CA TYR A 14 -22.63 13.65 1.14
C TYR A 14 -21.25 13.11 1.48
N VAL A 15 -21.18 12.19 2.46
CA VAL A 15 -20.03 11.28 2.64
C VAL A 15 -20.55 9.84 2.61
N GLY A 16 -21.18 9.50 1.49
CA GLY A 16 -21.64 8.15 1.15
C GLY A 16 -20.58 7.30 0.43
N ASN A 17 -19.47 7.90 -0.02
CA ASN A 17 -18.45 7.20 -0.81
C ASN A 17 -17.14 7.01 -0.03
N ASN A 18 -17.20 6.48 1.20
CA ASN A 18 -16.02 5.94 1.85
C ASN A 18 -15.87 4.45 1.44
N PRO A 19 -14.85 4.06 0.65
CA PRO A 19 -14.64 2.67 0.22
C PRO A 19 -14.46 1.69 1.38
N LEU A 20 -14.03 2.17 2.55
CA LEU A 20 -13.79 1.36 3.75
C LEU A 20 -15.09 0.97 4.48
N LYS A 21 -16.21 1.66 4.22
CA LYS A 21 -17.49 1.35 4.89
C LYS A 21 -18.14 0.05 4.42
N TYR A 22 -17.75 -0.47 3.26
CA TYR A 22 -18.44 -1.58 2.59
C TYR A 22 -17.68 -2.89 2.61
N ARG A 23 -16.49 -2.94 3.20
CA ARG A 23 -15.61 -4.12 3.17
C ARG A 23 -15.26 -4.57 4.59
N ASP A 24 -15.08 -5.87 4.77
CA ASP A 24 -14.42 -6.42 5.94
C ASP A 24 -12.89 -6.29 5.79
N PRO A 25 -12.12 -6.50 6.88
CA PRO A 25 -10.66 -6.38 6.87
C PRO A 25 -9.91 -7.34 5.93
N THR A 26 -10.61 -8.30 5.33
CA THR A 26 -10.06 -9.30 4.39
C THR A 26 -10.43 -9.00 2.94
N GLY A 27 -11.14 -7.89 2.69
CA GLY A 27 -11.50 -7.42 1.35
C GLY A 27 -12.87 -7.89 0.85
N HIS A 28 -13.63 -8.66 1.65
CA HIS A 28 -14.98 -9.08 1.26
C HIS A 28 -15.99 -7.95 1.46
N VAL A 29 -16.92 -7.79 0.53
CA VAL A 29 -18.05 -6.86 0.68
C VAL A 29 -18.98 -7.36 1.80
N LYS A 30 -19.34 -6.50 2.75
CA LYS A 30 -20.30 -6.84 3.82
C LYS A 30 -21.69 -7.08 3.22
N THR A 31 -22.03 -8.33 2.91
CA THR A 31 -23.38 -8.72 2.47
C THR A 31 -24.31 -8.76 3.68
N LYS A 32 -25.02 -7.66 3.96
CA LYS A 32 -26.27 -7.73 4.72
C LYS A 32 -27.41 -8.02 3.74
N ILE A 33 -27.73 -9.29 3.56
CA ILE A 33 -29.10 -9.73 3.25
C ILE A 33 -29.37 -10.97 4.11
N GLU A 34 -29.94 -10.73 5.29
CA GLU A 34 -30.85 -11.70 5.89
C GLU A 34 -32.17 -11.54 5.15
N GLN A 35 -32.58 -12.54 4.37
CA GLN A 35 -33.99 -12.88 4.21
C GLN A 35 -34.16 -14.29 3.63
N GLU A 36 -34.87 -15.09 4.43
CA GLU A 36 -35.66 -16.27 4.08
C GLU A 36 -36.31 -16.18 2.69
N ASN A 37 -36.25 -17.27 1.90
CA ASN A 37 -37.40 -18.15 1.66
C ASN A 37 -37.11 -19.25 0.61
N ALA A 38 -37.37 -20.48 1.06
CA ALA A 38 -38.10 -21.58 0.41
C ALA A 38 -37.66 -22.17 -0.95
N GLU A 39 -37.53 -23.50 -0.90
CA GLU A 39 -37.47 -24.47 -1.97
C GLU A 39 -38.67 -24.40 -2.94
N GLU A 40 -38.45 -24.75 -4.21
CA GLU A 40 -39.33 -25.69 -4.94
C GLU A 40 -38.76 -26.10 -6.31
N GLY A 41 -38.82 -27.40 -6.62
CA GLY A 41 -39.22 -27.87 -7.95
C GLY A 41 -38.14 -28.41 -8.89
N ALA A 42 -38.20 -29.73 -9.15
CA ALA A 42 -37.32 -30.48 -10.02
C ALA A 42 -37.94 -30.83 -11.40
N ILE A 43 -37.09 -31.40 -12.26
CA ILE A 43 -37.35 -32.35 -13.39
C ILE A 43 -37.48 -31.77 -14.81
N GLY A 44 -36.49 -32.11 -15.66
CA GLY A 44 -36.76 -32.90 -16.88
C GLY A 44 -36.29 -32.34 -18.22
N GLY A 45 -35.46 -33.12 -18.95
CA GLY A 45 -35.49 -33.14 -20.41
C GLY A 45 -34.14 -33.00 -21.12
N ILE A 46 -33.62 -34.12 -21.63
CA ILE A 46 -32.40 -34.24 -22.44
C ILE A 46 -32.75 -34.12 -23.94
N ASN A 47 -31.77 -33.66 -24.73
CA ASN A 47 -31.49 -33.92 -26.16
C ASN A 47 -31.88 -32.81 -27.16
N ASN A 48 -30.87 -32.11 -27.71
CA ASN A 48 -30.28 -32.45 -29.02
C ASN A 48 -29.33 -31.36 -29.54
N ILE A 49 -28.15 -31.81 -29.98
CA ILE A 49 -27.31 -31.25 -31.04
C ILE A 49 -26.92 -29.77 -30.86
N ALA A 50 -25.94 -29.53 -29.98
CA ALA A 50 -25.20 -28.27 -29.98
C ALA A 50 -24.28 -28.25 -31.22
N ALA A 51 -24.76 -27.54 -32.24
CA ALA A 51 -23.92 -27.03 -33.30
C ALA A 51 -22.68 -26.37 -32.66
N ILE A 52 -21.50 -26.79 -33.10
CA ILE A 52 -20.24 -26.09 -32.88
C ILE A 52 -20.36 -24.77 -33.65
N LYS A 53 -21.08 -23.80 -33.09
CA LYS A 53 -20.84 -22.38 -33.31
C LYS A 53 -19.79 -22.03 -32.28
N LEU A 54 -18.52 -22.09 -32.70
CA LEU A 54 -17.46 -21.34 -32.04
C LEU A 54 -17.94 -19.88 -32.01
N ASP A 55 -18.31 -19.42 -30.83
CA ASP A 55 -18.85 -18.09 -30.59
C ASP A 55 -17.75 -17.08 -30.88
N ALA A 56 -17.77 -16.49 -32.07
CA ALA A 56 -16.87 -15.42 -32.46
C ALA A 56 -16.93 -14.23 -31.47
N GLY A 57 -18.03 -14.07 -30.71
CA GLY A 57 -18.14 -13.07 -29.65
C GLY A 57 -17.32 -13.38 -28.40
N GLU A 58 -17.07 -14.66 -28.11
CA GLU A 58 -16.25 -15.11 -26.98
C GLU A 58 -14.75 -14.94 -27.30
N TYR A 59 -14.36 -15.26 -28.54
CA TYR A 59 -12.99 -15.02 -29.03
C TYR A 59 -12.65 -13.53 -29.13
N VAL A 60 -13.54 -12.70 -29.67
CA VAL A 60 -13.30 -11.24 -29.76
C VAL A 60 -13.19 -10.60 -28.38
N LYS A 61 -14.01 -11.02 -27.40
CA LYS A 61 -13.87 -10.57 -26.00
C LYS A 61 -12.58 -11.05 -25.34
N ALA A 62 -12.15 -12.28 -25.63
CA ALA A 62 -10.89 -12.81 -25.13
C ALA A 62 -9.68 -12.08 -25.73
N GLU A 63 -9.71 -11.76 -27.03
CA GLU A 63 -8.70 -10.98 -27.73
C GLU A 63 -8.66 -9.52 -27.25
N GLU A 64 -9.81 -8.87 -27.08
CA GLU A 64 -9.90 -7.50 -26.55
C GLU A 64 -9.44 -7.42 -25.09
N SER A 65 -9.78 -8.44 -24.29
CA SER A 65 -9.27 -8.61 -22.91
C SER A 65 -7.76 -8.85 -22.88
N ALA A 66 -7.24 -9.67 -23.79
CA ALA A 66 -5.80 -9.94 -23.92
C ALA A 66 -5.03 -8.68 -24.35
N LEU A 67 -5.52 -7.94 -25.35
CA LEU A 67 -4.95 -6.66 -25.77
C LEU A 67 -4.96 -5.61 -24.65
N SER A 68 -6.05 -5.55 -23.88
CA SER A 68 -6.16 -4.68 -22.71
C SER A 68 -5.16 -5.07 -21.61
N LEU A 69 -4.93 -6.37 -21.41
CA LEU A 69 -3.94 -6.89 -20.46
C LEU A 69 -2.51 -6.59 -20.91
N ASP A 70 -2.20 -6.79 -22.19
CA ASP A 70 -0.88 -6.50 -22.76
C ASP A 70 -0.54 -5.01 -22.62
N LEU A 71 -1.48 -4.12 -22.94
CA LEU A 71 -1.32 -2.68 -22.75
C LEU A 71 -1.10 -2.29 -21.29
N LYS A 72 -1.79 -2.96 -20.34
CA LYS A 72 -1.55 -2.76 -18.90
C LYS A 72 -0.16 -3.23 -18.50
N MET A 73 0.32 -4.36 -19.04
CA MET A 73 1.65 -4.89 -18.76
C MET A 73 2.77 -4.04 -19.34
N GLU A 74 2.60 -3.49 -20.54
CA GLU A 74 3.53 -2.52 -21.11
C GLU A 74 3.60 -1.25 -20.27
N ARG A 75 2.43 -0.73 -19.85
CA ARG A 75 2.36 0.45 -18.99
C ARG A 75 3.04 0.21 -17.64
N ILE A 76 2.80 -0.93 -16.98
CA ILE A 76 3.39 -1.17 -15.67
C ILE A 76 4.90 -1.36 -15.74
N LYS A 77 5.41 -1.97 -16.83
CA LYS A 77 6.86 -2.05 -17.11
C LYS A 77 7.46 -0.67 -17.38
N ALA A 78 6.76 0.20 -18.09
CA ALA A 78 7.22 1.58 -18.29
C ALA A 78 7.35 2.31 -16.94
N ILE A 79 6.32 2.22 -16.07
CA ILE A 79 6.34 2.80 -14.71
C ILE A 79 7.47 2.21 -13.87
N GLN A 80 7.69 0.89 -13.93
CA GLN A 80 8.81 0.23 -13.25
C GLN A 80 10.15 0.85 -13.66
N GLN A 81 10.38 1.04 -14.97
CA GLN A 81 11.61 1.67 -15.48
C GLN A 81 11.71 3.14 -15.09
N GLU A 82 10.61 3.90 -15.13
CA GLU A 82 10.57 5.30 -14.69
C GLU A 82 10.99 5.43 -13.21
N ILE A 83 10.48 4.57 -12.33
CA ILE A 83 10.84 4.57 -10.91
C ILE A 83 12.32 4.23 -10.73
N LEU A 84 12.79 3.15 -11.37
CA LEU A 84 14.20 2.73 -11.32
C LEU A 84 15.17 3.82 -11.80
N GLN A 85 14.75 4.61 -12.79
CA GLN A 85 15.57 5.70 -13.33
C GLN A 85 15.45 7.02 -12.56
N SER A 86 14.45 7.15 -11.68
CA SER A 86 14.23 8.40 -10.94
C SER A 86 15.40 8.75 -10.02
N ASP A 87 15.75 10.04 -9.98
CA ASP A 87 16.85 10.54 -9.15
C ASP A 87 16.61 10.27 -7.67
N ILE A 88 15.35 10.35 -7.22
CA ILE A 88 15.00 10.15 -5.82
C ILE A 88 15.21 8.69 -5.41
N PHE A 89 14.77 7.73 -6.23
CA PHE A 89 14.97 6.31 -5.98
C PHE A 89 16.47 5.95 -5.92
N LYS A 90 17.25 6.49 -6.86
CA LYS A 90 18.72 6.31 -6.89
C LYS A 90 19.38 6.87 -5.62
N LYS A 91 19.04 8.10 -5.22
CA LYS A 91 19.58 8.74 -4.01
C LYS A 91 19.23 7.97 -2.74
N LEU A 92 18.01 7.47 -2.62
CA LEU A 92 17.61 6.58 -1.51
C LEU A 92 18.44 5.29 -1.50
N GLY A 93 18.63 4.71 -2.69
CA GLY A 93 19.52 3.58 -2.89
C GLY A 93 20.94 3.85 -2.40
N GLU A 94 21.45 5.07 -2.52
CA GLU A 94 22.83 5.45 -2.16
C GLU A 94 23.05 5.76 -0.68
N LEU A 95 21.99 5.96 0.12
CA LEU A 95 22.12 6.26 1.55
C LEU A 95 22.94 5.18 2.28
N LYS A 96 23.80 5.59 3.23
CA LYS A 96 24.47 4.62 4.10
C LYS A 96 23.44 3.98 5.03
N SER A 97 23.27 2.67 4.92
CA SER A 97 22.31 1.89 5.72
C SER A 97 23.05 0.95 6.65
N SER A 98 22.74 1.02 7.94
CA SER A 98 23.33 0.09 8.92
C SER A 98 22.86 -1.33 8.68
N THR A 99 21.60 -1.52 8.30
CA THR A 99 21.04 -2.85 8.01
C THR A 99 21.63 -3.47 6.74
N ARG A 100 21.84 -2.69 5.66
CA ARG A 100 22.56 -3.21 4.47
C ARG A 100 23.98 -3.65 4.82
N LEU A 101 24.69 -2.83 5.60
CA LEU A 101 26.05 -3.15 6.01
C LEU A 101 26.07 -4.43 6.87
N TYR A 102 25.14 -4.55 7.82
CA TYR A 102 24.98 -5.76 8.64
C TYR A 102 24.79 -7.02 7.78
N HIS A 103 23.84 -7.00 6.82
CA HIS A 103 23.59 -8.16 5.95
C HIS A 103 24.75 -8.49 5.01
N ASN A 104 25.57 -7.50 4.67
CA ASN A 104 26.78 -7.70 3.88
C ASN A 104 28.01 -8.07 4.73
N ASN A 105 27.84 -8.33 6.03
CA ASN A 105 28.92 -8.61 6.98
C ASN A 105 29.99 -7.50 7.04
N LEU A 106 29.55 -6.24 6.90
CA LEU A 106 30.40 -5.05 6.95
C LEU A 106 30.22 -4.30 8.29
N PRO A 107 31.22 -3.51 8.74
CA PRO A 107 31.09 -2.67 9.93
C PRO A 107 29.92 -1.68 9.81
N TYR A 108 28.96 -1.78 10.73
CA TYR A 108 27.70 -1.02 10.65
C TYR A 108 27.43 -0.14 11.88
N LYS A 109 28.16 -0.31 12.98
CA LYS A 109 27.87 0.34 14.28
C LYS A 109 27.87 1.87 14.21
N ASP A 110 28.85 2.47 13.53
CA ASP A 110 28.94 3.93 13.40
C ASP A 110 27.79 4.50 12.56
N VAL A 111 27.42 3.80 11.49
CA VAL A 111 26.26 4.17 10.66
C VAL A 111 24.97 4.00 11.46
N ASN A 112 24.85 2.96 12.28
CA ASN A 112 23.70 2.75 13.14
C ASN A 112 23.55 3.87 14.16
N TYR A 113 24.65 4.32 14.77
CA TYR A 113 24.65 5.46 15.67
C TYR A 113 24.16 6.74 14.97
N GLN A 114 24.64 7.02 13.75
CA GLN A 114 24.18 8.17 12.97
C GLN A 114 22.69 8.08 12.61
N ILE A 115 22.19 6.89 12.29
CA ILE A 115 20.76 6.66 12.04
C ILE A 115 19.93 6.90 13.30
N ASN A 116 20.41 6.50 14.48
CA ASN A 116 19.72 6.78 15.74
C ASN A 116 19.69 8.30 16.05
N VAL A 117 20.76 9.03 15.75
CA VAL A 117 20.79 10.49 15.90
C VAL A 117 19.79 11.14 14.92
N LEU A 118 19.76 10.70 13.67
CA LEU A 118 18.78 11.13 12.67
C LEU A 118 17.34 10.91 13.18
N ARG A 119 17.03 9.70 13.67
CA ARG A 119 15.71 9.34 14.21
C ARG A 119 15.31 10.20 15.41
N SER A 120 16.23 10.46 16.34
CA SER A 120 15.96 11.37 17.45
C SER A 120 15.59 12.79 16.98
N HIS A 121 16.22 13.29 15.91
CA HIS A 121 15.85 14.59 15.35
C HIS A 121 14.52 14.56 14.61
N ILE A 122 14.21 13.46 13.91
CA ILE A 122 12.90 13.22 13.30
C ILE A 122 11.81 13.25 14.38
N ASP A 123 11.98 12.51 15.48
CA ASP A 123 11.02 12.44 16.58
C ASP A 123 10.77 13.81 17.21
N ASN A 124 11.84 14.58 17.45
CA ASN A 124 11.72 15.95 17.96
C ASN A 124 10.92 16.84 17.01
N ARG A 125 11.17 16.72 15.69
CA ARG A 125 10.49 17.54 14.69
C ARG A 125 9.01 17.18 14.56
N ILE A 126 8.66 15.90 14.66
CA ILE A 126 7.27 15.44 14.69
C ILE A 126 6.56 15.98 15.94
N ALA A 127 7.19 15.89 17.13
CA ALA A 127 6.63 16.43 18.37
C ALA A 127 6.41 17.95 18.30
N ASP A 128 7.33 18.68 17.67
CA ASP A 128 7.17 20.12 17.43
C ASP A 128 5.96 20.43 16.53
N ILE A 129 5.74 19.64 15.48
CA ILE A 129 4.59 19.79 14.58
C ILE A 129 3.28 19.46 15.33
N GLU A 130 3.24 18.39 16.11
CA GLU A 130 2.07 18.07 16.96
C GLU A 130 1.70 19.25 17.86
N LYS A 131 2.69 19.79 18.58
CA LYS A 131 2.49 20.89 19.52
C LYS A 131 2.09 22.19 18.82
N THR A 132 2.72 22.49 17.69
CA THR A 132 2.51 23.75 16.96
C THR A 132 1.14 23.79 16.29
N TYR A 133 0.69 22.66 15.73
CA TYR A 133 -0.55 22.60 14.94
C TYR A 133 -1.71 21.89 15.64
N GLY A 134 -1.49 21.32 16.83
CA GLY A 134 -2.52 20.60 17.57
C GLY A 134 -3.02 19.34 16.85
N VAL A 135 -2.13 18.66 16.12
CA VAL A 135 -2.46 17.47 15.31
C VAL A 135 -1.98 16.19 16.01
N SER A 136 -2.56 15.04 15.63
CA SER A 136 -2.08 13.74 16.12
C SER A 136 -0.66 13.45 15.65
N ASN A 137 0.06 12.59 16.39
CA ASN A 137 1.39 12.12 16.03
C ASN A 137 1.47 11.57 14.60
N LYS A 138 0.51 10.72 14.21
CA LYS A 138 0.44 10.20 12.84
C LYS A 138 0.33 11.30 11.79
N ARG A 139 -0.53 12.29 12.01
CA ARG A 139 -0.68 13.42 11.07
C ARG A 139 0.59 14.27 11.02
N ALA A 140 1.25 14.51 12.15
CA ALA A 140 2.52 15.22 12.21
C ALA A 140 3.63 14.46 11.46
N PHE A 141 3.74 13.14 11.68
CA PHE A 141 4.65 12.25 10.95
C PHE A 141 4.45 12.37 9.44
N MET A 142 3.21 12.25 8.96
CA MET A 142 2.91 12.34 7.53
C MET A 142 3.29 13.70 6.92
N TYR A 143 3.00 14.79 7.61
CA TYR A 143 3.39 16.13 7.14
C TYR A 143 4.90 16.27 7.07
N PHE A 144 5.60 15.72 8.05
CA PHE A 144 7.03 15.82 8.11
C PHE A 144 7.73 14.97 7.06
N THR A 145 7.38 13.69 6.92
CA THR A 145 8.02 12.79 5.95
C THR A 145 7.74 13.18 4.50
N ALA A 146 6.63 13.87 4.23
CA ALA A 146 6.33 14.45 2.93
C ALA A 146 7.12 15.75 2.62
N SER A 147 7.82 16.32 3.60
CA SER A 147 8.47 17.63 3.47
C SER A 147 9.85 17.58 2.81
N ASP A 148 10.28 18.71 2.24
CA ASP A 148 11.65 18.88 1.75
C ASP A 148 12.67 18.91 2.90
N GLU A 149 12.25 19.28 4.10
CA GLU A 149 13.09 19.26 5.30
C GLU A 149 13.56 17.83 5.63
N PHE A 150 12.64 16.86 5.60
CA PHE A 150 12.97 15.45 5.82
C PHE A 150 13.93 14.92 4.73
N LYS A 151 13.68 15.26 3.46
CA LYS A 151 14.59 14.90 2.36
C LYS A 151 15.98 15.52 2.53
N ASP A 152 16.05 16.78 2.96
CA ASP A 152 17.32 17.47 3.20
C ASP A 152 18.10 16.83 4.36
N MET A 153 17.40 16.40 5.41
CA MET A 153 18.01 15.60 6.48
C MET A 153 18.66 14.33 5.92
N LEU A 154 17.92 13.56 5.10
CA LEU A 154 18.44 12.31 4.53
C LEU A 154 19.58 12.55 3.53
N PHE A 155 19.41 13.44 2.55
CA PHE A 155 20.34 13.53 1.41
C PHE A 155 21.47 14.54 1.59
N LYS A 156 21.27 15.59 2.40
CA LYS A 156 22.26 16.66 2.56
C LYS A 156 22.98 16.56 3.89
N GLN A 157 22.23 16.44 4.99
CA GLN A 157 22.78 16.51 6.34
C GLN A 157 23.40 15.19 6.80
N TYR A 158 22.60 14.12 6.84
CA TYR A 158 22.99 12.85 7.46
C TYR A 158 23.58 11.85 6.47
N LYS A 159 23.00 11.76 5.26
CA LYS A 159 23.43 10.80 4.21
C LYS A 159 23.36 9.34 4.68
N VAL A 160 22.50 9.06 5.64
CA VAL A 160 22.20 7.74 6.18
C VAL A 160 20.69 7.49 6.17
N GLY A 161 20.29 6.22 6.16
CA GLY A 161 18.88 5.80 6.22
C GLY A 161 18.74 4.29 5.99
N ASN A 162 17.72 3.69 6.61
CA ASN A 162 17.35 2.29 6.43
C ASN A 162 16.06 2.18 5.60
N CYS A 163 15.43 1.00 5.59
CA CYS A 163 14.21 0.71 4.84
C CYS A 163 13.07 1.66 5.21
N GLY A 164 12.84 1.91 6.51
CA GLY A 164 11.80 2.83 6.99
C GLY A 164 11.92 4.23 6.39
N GLU A 165 13.05 4.91 6.61
CA GLU A 165 13.24 6.28 6.09
C GLU A 165 13.17 6.33 4.56
N SER A 166 13.60 5.25 3.89
CA SER A 166 13.54 5.17 2.43
C SER A 166 12.11 5.01 1.91
N ALA A 167 11.30 4.17 2.56
CA ALA A 167 9.89 3.98 2.23
C ALA A 167 9.07 5.25 2.53
N ASP A 168 9.41 5.99 3.60
CA ASP A 168 8.73 7.22 3.99
C ASP A 168 8.89 8.34 2.94
N VAL A 169 10.06 8.46 2.32
CA VAL A 169 10.21 9.35 1.15
C VAL A 169 9.45 8.80 -0.06
N MET A 170 9.53 7.49 -0.28
CA MET A 170 9.01 6.87 -1.50
C MET A 170 7.49 6.95 -1.61
N ILE A 171 6.74 6.79 -0.50
CA ILE A 171 5.28 6.88 -0.52
C ILE A 171 4.79 8.25 -1.05
N GLY A 172 5.42 9.34 -0.58
CA GLY A 172 5.09 10.69 -1.03
C GLY A 172 5.45 10.93 -2.50
N GLU A 173 6.58 10.41 -2.97
CA GLU A 173 7.01 10.53 -4.37
C GLU A 173 6.14 9.70 -5.32
N LEU A 174 5.80 8.46 -4.95
CA LEU A 174 4.91 7.61 -5.74
C LEU A 174 3.52 8.25 -5.85
N ASN A 175 2.94 8.73 -4.76
CA ASN A 175 1.63 9.36 -4.78
C ASN A 175 1.65 10.67 -5.60
N LYS A 176 2.74 11.44 -5.53
CA LYS A 176 2.90 12.67 -6.32
C LYS A 176 2.97 12.39 -7.82
N ASN A 177 3.73 11.37 -8.22
CA ASN A 177 3.99 11.07 -9.63
C ASN A 177 2.89 10.20 -10.26
N TYR A 178 2.19 9.40 -9.45
CA TYR A 178 1.12 8.49 -9.87
C TYR A 178 -0.18 8.72 -9.07
N PRO A 179 -0.78 9.93 -9.11
CA PRO A 179 -1.88 10.33 -8.22
C PRO A 179 -3.21 9.59 -8.44
N LYS A 180 -3.28 8.69 -9.43
CA LYS A 180 -4.43 7.82 -9.71
C LYS A 180 -4.21 6.38 -9.24
N MET A 181 -3.04 6.09 -8.69
CA MET A 181 -2.66 4.78 -8.19
C MET A 181 -2.58 4.83 -6.67
N THR A 182 -3.15 3.84 -6.01
CA THR A 182 -2.98 3.69 -4.56
C THR A 182 -1.53 3.33 -4.25
N VAL A 183 -0.98 3.90 -3.19
CA VAL A 183 0.34 3.54 -2.67
C VAL A 183 0.18 3.01 -1.26
N GLU A 184 0.85 1.91 -0.93
CA GLU A 184 0.82 1.31 0.39
C GLU A 184 2.24 1.13 0.91
N ASN A 185 2.62 1.74 2.03
CA ASN A 185 3.83 1.33 2.74
C ASN A 185 3.51 0.17 3.66
N VAL A 186 4.22 -0.94 3.50
CA VAL A 186 4.07 -2.17 4.29
C VAL A 186 5.29 -2.28 5.19
N SER A 187 5.07 -2.22 6.50
CA SER A 187 6.07 -2.40 7.54
C SER A 187 5.78 -3.71 8.26
N ILE A 188 6.75 -4.63 8.26
CA ILE A 188 6.60 -5.98 8.81
C ILE A 188 7.62 -6.18 9.92
N GLU A 189 7.18 -6.57 11.12
CA GLU A 189 8.07 -6.81 12.27
C GLU A 189 9.01 -8.00 12.06
N THR A 190 8.54 -9.07 11.43
CA THR A 190 9.34 -10.26 11.11
C THR A 190 9.12 -10.60 9.64
N PRO A 191 10.08 -10.30 8.74
CA PRO A 191 11.54 -10.25 8.98
C PRO A 191 12.17 -8.86 9.27
N ASP A 192 11.43 -7.87 9.77
CA ASP A 192 11.86 -6.47 9.98
C ASP A 192 12.24 -5.76 8.67
N HIS A 193 11.23 -5.34 7.92
CA HIS A 193 11.42 -4.63 6.66
C HIS A 193 10.25 -3.71 6.31
N VAL A 194 10.56 -2.65 5.56
CA VAL A 194 9.58 -1.68 5.06
C VAL A 194 9.77 -1.45 3.58
N PHE A 195 8.69 -1.51 2.81
CA PHE A 195 8.69 -1.27 1.36
C PHE A 195 7.34 -0.71 0.90
N SER A 196 7.28 -0.20 -0.33
CA SER A 196 6.04 0.31 -0.90
C SER A 196 5.42 -0.67 -1.90
N VAL A 197 4.10 -0.74 -1.94
CA VAL A 197 3.32 -1.43 -2.97
C VAL A 197 2.49 -0.39 -3.71
N LEU A 198 2.66 -0.33 -5.03
CA LEU A 198 1.97 0.60 -5.91
C LEU A 198 0.87 -0.13 -6.68
N ASN A 199 -0.30 0.51 -6.74
CA ASN A 199 -1.44 0.14 -7.58
C ASN A 199 -2.02 -1.26 -7.31
N ARG A 200 -1.87 -1.78 -6.09
CA ARG A 200 -2.54 -3.02 -5.68
C ARG A 200 -4.03 -2.76 -5.45
N ASP A 201 -4.88 -3.66 -5.94
CA ASP A 201 -6.30 -3.72 -5.62
C ASP A 201 -6.44 -4.15 -4.16
N GLN A 202 -6.96 -3.24 -3.35
CA GLN A 202 -7.15 -3.44 -1.93
C GLN A 202 -8.33 -4.35 -1.58
N SER A 203 -9.07 -4.84 -2.59
CA SER A 203 -10.01 -5.95 -2.39
C SER A 203 -9.30 -7.28 -2.10
N THR A 204 -8.01 -7.40 -2.43
CA THR A 204 -7.22 -8.59 -2.16
C THR A 204 -6.46 -8.43 -0.83
N SER A 205 -6.07 -9.53 -0.20
CA SER A 205 -5.23 -9.46 1.01
C SER A 205 -3.79 -9.03 0.66
N ILE A 206 -3.19 -8.15 1.46
CA ILE A 206 -1.76 -7.82 1.35
C ILE A 206 -0.89 -9.07 1.62
N PHE A 207 -1.37 -10.02 2.41
CA PHE A 207 -0.62 -11.22 2.80
C PHE A 207 -0.70 -12.33 1.74
N ASN A 208 -1.38 -12.10 0.62
CA ASN A 208 -1.49 -13.06 -0.46
C ASN A 208 -1.12 -12.44 -1.83
N PRO A 209 0.17 -12.31 -2.13
CA PRO A 209 0.64 -11.69 -3.37
C PRO A 209 0.19 -12.40 -4.66
N GLU A 210 -0.12 -13.70 -4.59
CA GLU A 210 -0.63 -14.46 -5.75
C GLU A 210 -1.97 -13.90 -6.24
N LYS A 211 -2.79 -13.39 -5.32
CA LYS A 211 -4.11 -12.83 -5.60
C LYS A 211 -4.10 -11.37 -6.02
N TRP A 212 -2.98 -10.67 -5.93
CA TRP A 212 -2.90 -9.26 -6.35
C TRP A 212 -3.20 -9.11 -7.84
N ASN A 213 -3.66 -7.94 -8.27
CA ASN A 213 -3.76 -7.58 -9.68
C ASN A 213 -2.38 -7.48 -10.33
N ASP A 214 -2.29 -7.81 -11.62
CA ASP A 214 -1.02 -7.95 -12.33
C ASP A 214 -0.26 -6.63 -12.52
N ASP A 215 -0.96 -5.50 -12.51
CA ASP A 215 -0.38 -4.15 -12.60
C ASP A 215 0.00 -3.57 -11.22
N SER A 216 0.29 -4.44 -10.24
CA SER A 216 0.92 -4.08 -8.97
C SER A 216 2.44 -4.04 -9.10
N LEU A 217 3.08 -3.06 -8.44
CA LEU A 217 4.53 -3.02 -8.28
C LEU A 217 4.93 -3.03 -6.81
N VAL A 218 5.99 -3.76 -6.49
CA VAL A 218 6.69 -3.65 -5.21
C VAL A 218 7.92 -2.77 -5.41
N VAL A 219 7.98 -1.65 -4.72
CA VAL A 219 9.03 -0.63 -4.83
C VAL A 219 9.85 -0.64 -3.56
N ASP A 220 11.12 -1.03 -3.68
CA ASP A 220 12.04 -1.16 -2.56
C ASP A 220 13.34 -0.39 -2.82
N PRO A 221 13.38 0.91 -2.45
CA PRO A 221 14.58 1.73 -2.62
C PRO A 221 15.76 1.25 -1.74
N TRP A 222 15.50 0.55 -0.65
CA TRP A 222 16.55 -0.02 0.21
C TRP A 222 17.24 -1.21 -0.46
N LYS A 223 16.49 -2.09 -1.14
CA LYS A 223 17.05 -3.11 -2.02
C LYS A 223 17.53 -2.58 -3.37
N ARG A 224 17.11 -1.36 -3.75
CA ARG A 224 17.34 -0.74 -5.07
C ARG A 224 16.64 -1.51 -6.19
N THR A 225 15.48 -2.08 -5.88
CA THR A 225 14.72 -2.92 -6.80
C THR A 225 13.26 -2.45 -6.90
N VAL A 226 12.68 -2.64 -8.09
CA VAL A 226 11.25 -2.51 -8.30
C VAL A 226 10.80 -3.79 -8.99
N TYR A 227 9.88 -4.53 -8.38
CA TYR A 227 9.37 -5.79 -8.90
C TYR A 227 7.96 -5.61 -9.42
N THR A 228 7.68 -6.16 -10.60
CA THR A 228 6.31 -6.53 -10.98
C THR A 228 5.77 -7.60 -10.04
N LYS A 229 4.44 -7.78 -9.99
CA LYS A 229 3.83 -8.90 -9.25
C LYS A 229 4.52 -10.23 -9.55
N GLN A 230 4.75 -10.56 -10.82
CA GLN A 230 5.34 -11.84 -11.21
C GLN A 230 6.78 -11.99 -10.72
N GLU A 231 7.60 -10.95 -10.83
CA GLU A 231 8.96 -10.97 -10.29
C GLU A 231 8.94 -11.06 -8.76
N PHE A 232 8.00 -10.37 -8.10
CA PHE A 232 7.86 -10.37 -6.66
C PHE A 232 7.52 -11.76 -6.12
N LEU A 233 6.64 -12.50 -6.79
CA LEU A 233 6.31 -13.89 -6.42
C LEU A 233 7.54 -14.81 -6.39
N LEU A 234 8.54 -14.55 -7.23
CA LEU A 234 9.78 -15.32 -7.27
C LEU A 234 10.74 -14.98 -6.12
N VAL A 235 10.68 -13.75 -5.61
CA VAL A 235 11.61 -13.26 -4.58
C VAL A 235 10.99 -13.19 -3.19
N ASN A 236 9.65 -13.23 -3.08
CA ASN A 236 8.91 -13.12 -1.83
C ASN A 236 9.23 -14.30 -0.90
N SER A 237 10.18 -14.07 0.00
CA SER A 237 10.64 -15.06 0.97
C SER A 237 11.25 -14.32 2.15
N LEU A 238 11.38 -15.00 3.29
CA LEU A 238 12.08 -14.48 4.45
C LEU A 238 13.57 -14.19 4.14
N ALA A 239 14.18 -14.93 3.19
CA ALA A 239 15.56 -14.71 2.76
C ALA A 239 15.75 -13.35 2.04
N ASN A 240 14.69 -12.80 1.45
CA ASN A 240 14.69 -11.51 0.77
C ASN A 240 13.94 -10.42 1.53
N PHE A 241 13.73 -10.61 2.84
CA PHE A 241 13.20 -9.56 3.73
C PHE A 241 11.74 -9.16 3.44
N TYR A 242 10.98 -9.96 2.67
CA TYR A 242 9.54 -9.70 2.45
C TYR A 242 8.71 -10.66 3.29
N GLY A 243 8.75 -11.95 2.95
CA GLY A 243 8.07 -12.99 3.72
C GLY A 243 6.56 -12.83 3.83
N LEU A 244 5.90 -12.12 2.91
CA LEU A 244 4.45 -11.94 2.94
C LEU A 244 3.75 -13.27 2.61
N ASN A 245 2.98 -13.79 3.57
CA ASN A 245 2.19 -15.00 3.38
C ASN A 245 1.04 -15.06 4.41
N ASP A 246 0.13 -16.00 4.23
CA ASP A 246 -1.03 -16.29 5.09
C ASP A 246 -0.67 -16.93 6.45
N HIS A 247 0.61 -17.17 6.72
CA HIS A 247 1.13 -17.66 7.99
C HIS A 247 2.01 -16.62 8.71
N ILE A 248 1.98 -15.36 8.26
CA ILE A 248 2.78 -14.28 8.85
C ILE A 248 2.49 -14.14 10.35
N GLN A 249 3.54 -13.87 11.11
CA GLN A 249 3.48 -13.65 12.55
C GLN A 249 4.03 -12.26 12.88
N GLY A 250 3.73 -11.78 14.10
CA GLY A 250 4.13 -10.44 14.54
C GLY A 250 3.19 -9.35 14.03
N GLU A 251 3.63 -8.11 14.19
CA GLU A 251 2.88 -6.94 13.77
C GLU A 251 3.17 -6.58 12.30
N THR A 252 2.14 -6.14 11.59
CA THR A 252 2.27 -5.53 10.27
C THR A 252 1.49 -4.23 10.24
N GLU A 253 2.17 -3.13 9.93
CA GLU A 253 1.58 -1.83 9.77
C GLU A 253 1.51 -1.47 8.29
N ILE A 254 0.36 -0.94 7.85
CA ILE A 254 0.15 -0.51 6.47
C ILE A 254 -0.31 0.93 6.48
N ILE A 255 0.44 1.79 5.79
CA ILE A 255 0.01 3.15 5.48
C ILE A 255 -0.51 3.14 4.04
N VAL A 256 -1.80 3.39 3.86
CA VAL A 256 -2.47 3.45 2.56
C VAL A 256 -2.63 4.91 2.15
N GLN A 257 -2.23 5.25 0.93
CA GLN A 257 -2.44 6.58 0.36
C GLN A 257 -3.13 6.46 -1.01
N HIS A 258 -4.37 6.92 -1.11
CA HIS A 258 -5.13 6.91 -2.37
C HIS A 258 -4.88 8.16 -3.23
N ASN A 259 -4.60 9.28 -2.57
CA ASN A 259 -4.25 10.57 -3.15
C ASN A 259 -3.64 11.44 -2.03
N LYS A 260 -3.38 12.73 -2.29
CA LYS A 260 -2.80 13.64 -1.28
C LYS A 260 -3.66 13.86 -0.02
N SER A 261 -4.95 13.52 -0.06
CA SER A 261 -5.93 13.91 0.95
C SER A 261 -6.49 12.74 1.77
N VAL A 262 -6.30 11.48 1.35
CA VAL A 262 -6.85 10.33 2.07
C VAL A 262 -5.75 9.35 2.40
N ILE A 263 -5.47 9.22 3.70
CA ILE A 263 -4.45 8.31 4.22
C ILE A 263 -5.07 7.40 5.29
N GLY A 264 -4.92 6.09 5.10
CA GLY A 264 -5.36 5.04 6.02
C GLY A 264 -4.18 4.42 6.75
N PHE A 265 -4.41 4.02 7.99
CA PHE A 265 -3.46 3.27 8.81
C PHE A 265 -4.11 1.97 9.24
N LEU A 266 -3.50 0.85 8.91
CA LEU A 266 -3.96 -0.48 9.28
C LEU A 266 -2.88 -1.14 10.14
N LEU A 267 -3.26 -1.69 11.29
CA LEU A 267 -2.40 -2.49 12.15
C LEU A 267 -2.93 -3.91 12.22
N PHE A 268 -2.10 -4.87 11.84
CA PHE A 268 -2.39 -6.30 11.91
C PHE A 268 -1.50 -6.97 12.95
N LYS A 269 -2.03 -8.01 13.59
CA LYS A 269 -1.25 -8.98 14.36
C LYS A 269 -1.46 -10.37 13.75
N GLY A 270 -0.43 -10.89 13.09
CA GLY A 270 -0.60 -11.95 12.10
C GLY A 270 -1.53 -11.49 11.00
N LEU A 271 -2.62 -12.22 10.75
CA LEU A 271 -3.65 -11.85 9.77
C LEU A 271 -4.81 -11.03 10.35
N GLU A 272 -4.87 -10.87 11.67
CA GLU A 272 -6.01 -10.23 12.33
C GLU A 272 -5.82 -8.71 12.37
N LEU A 273 -6.79 -7.96 11.83
CA LEU A 273 -6.81 -6.51 11.95
C LEU A 273 -7.09 -6.09 13.40
N LYS A 274 -6.15 -5.36 13.99
CA LYS A 274 -6.22 -4.85 15.37
C LYS A 274 -6.58 -3.37 15.45
N GLY A 275 -6.26 -2.60 14.41
CA GLY A 275 -6.55 -1.18 14.38
C GLY A 275 -6.69 -0.65 12.96
N GLU A 276 -7.63 0.29 12.78
CA GLU A 276 -7.83 1.03 11.55
C GLU A 276 -8.09 2.50 11.89
N GLU A 277 -7.39 3.40 11.22
CA GLU A 277 -7.59 4.83 11.33
C GLU A 277 -7.53 5.46 9.93
N THR A 278 -8.37 6.46 9.67
CA THR A 278 -8.35 7.23 8.42
C THR A 278 -8.21 8.70 8.73
N ILE A 279 -7.27 9.34 8.06
CA ILE A 279 -7.02 10.78 8.14
C ILE A 279 -7.41 11.39 6.79
N LEU A 280 -8.32 12.36 6.85
CA LEU A 280 -8.78 13.22 5.73
C LEU A 280 -8.07 14.57 5.72
#